data_AF-A0A8B8KG86-F1
#
_entry.id   AF-A0A8B8KG86-F1
#
_cell.length_a   1.000
_cell.length_b   1.000
_cell.length_c   1.000
_cell.angle_alpha   90.00
_cell.angle_beta   90.00
_cell.angle_gamma   90.00
#
_symmetry.space_group_name_H-M   'P 1'
#
loop_
_entity.id
_entity.type
_entity.pdbx_description
1 polymer ?
#
loop_
_entity_poly.entity_id
_entity_poly.type
_entity_poly.pdbx_seq_one_letter_code
_entity_poly.pdbx_strand_id
1 'polypeptide(L)'
;MDDAETKGRIEVTVRKILQESDMDEVTESKIRKQASNQLGLDLSQPHFKAFVKQVVKAFLQEKQEEEQQQDEEEEEQGGSKDKEYDDDGDLIICKLSERRRVTIQDFKGKTLVSIREFYRKDGKELPTSKGISLTEEQWSSFKKNVPAIEKAIKKMESRNM
;
A
#
# COMPACT_ATOMS: atom_id res chain seq x y z
N MET A 1 25.06 -37.24 2.48
CA MET A 1 23.60 -37.42 2.61
C MET A 1 23.25 -36.50 3.75
N ASP A 2 22.95 -35.25 3.44
CA ASP A 2 22.81 -34.23 4.48
C ASP A 2 21.43 -34.35 5.09
N ASP A 3 21.38 -34.47 6.42
CA ASP A 3 20.15 -34.74 7.13
C ASP A 3 19.19 -33.56 7.01
N ALA A 4 17.90 -33.85 6.82
CA ALA A 4 16.88 -32.81 6.60
C ALA A 4 16.84 -31.79 7.75
N GLU A 5 17.21 -32.24 8.96
CA GLU A 5 17.36 -31.42 10.16
C GLU A 5 18.45 -30.33 10.00
N THR A 6 19.59 -30.66 9.38
CA THR A 6 20.69 -29.72 9.19
C THR A 6 20.29 -28.62 8.19
N LYS A 7 19.60 -29.00 7.11
CA LYS A 7 19.08 -28.03 6.13
C LYS A 7 18.03 -27.11 6.74
N GLY A 8 17.11 -27.65 7.54
CA GLY A 8 16.11 -26.86 8.25
C GLY A 8 16.73 -25.84 9.19
N ARG A 9 17.77 -26.23 9.96
CA ARG A 9 18.51 -25.29 10.82
C ARG A 9 19.20 -24.17 10.04
N ILE A 10 19.81 -24.49 8.89
CA ILE A 10 20.43 -23.50 8.02
C ILE A 10 19.40 -22.53 7.47
N GLU A 11 18.25 -23.02 7.01
CA GLU A 11 17.18 -22.18 6.47
C GLU A 11 16.64 -21.19 7.50
N VAL A 12 16.29 -21.67 8.71
CA VAL A 12 15.77 -20.82 9.79
C VAL A 12 16.77 -19.73 10.15
N THR A 13 18.05 -20.07 10.29
CA THR A 13 19.10 -19.10 10.62
C THR A 13 19.30 -18.08 9.50
N VAL A 14 19.33 -18.51 8.23
CA VAL A 14 19.51 -17.61 7.09
C VAL A 14 18.33 -16.63 6.96
N ARG A 15 17.09 -17.12 7.08
CA ARG A 15 15.87 -16.29 7.05
C ARG A 15 15.86 -15.27 8.20
N LYS A 16 16.27 -15.67 9.41
CA LYS A 16 16.37 -14.75 10.55
C LYS A 16 17.38 -13.63 10.31
N ILE A 17 18.56 -13.96 9.79
CA ILE A 17 19.59 -12.97 9.45
C ILE A 17 19.07 -11.98 8.40
N LEU A 18 18.36 -12.48 7.39
CA LEU A 18 17.75 -11.66 6.33
C LEU A 18 16.67 -10.70 6.87
N GLN A 19 15.90 -11.11 7.88
CA GLN A 19 14.89 -10.25 8.51
C GLN A 19 15.50 -9.16 9.42
N GLU A 20 16.61 -9.45 10.09
CA GLU A 20 17.27 -8.53 11.04
C GLU A 20 18.28 -7.59 10.36
N SER A 21 18.65 -7.86 9.10
CA SER A 21 19.67 -7.10 8.36
C SER A 21 19.04 -6.15 7.36
N ASP A 22 19.67 -5.00 7.15
CA ASP A 22 19.30 -4.03 6.13
C ASP A 22 19.60 -4.57 4.71
N MET A 23 18.56 -4.78 3.90
CA MET A 23 18.59 -5.53 2.63
C MET A 23 19.53 -4.91 1.58
N ASP A 24 19.86 -3.62 1.69
CA ASP A 24 20.71 -2.89 0.76
C ASP A 24 22.22 -3.18 0.96
N GLU A 25 22.62 -3.72 2.12
CA GLU A 25 24.04 -3.91 2.48
C GLU A 25 24.49 -5.37 2.60
N VAL A 26 23.59 -6.35 2.48
CA VAL A 26 23.89 -7.76 2.74
C VAL A 26 24.05 -8.57 1.45
N THR A 27 25.27 -9.07 1.22
CA THR A 27 25.56 -10.03 0.15
C THR A 27 25.39 -11.47 0.65
N GLU A 28 25.11 -12.41 -0.27
CA GLU A 28 25.05 -13.86 0.00
C GLU A 28 26.27 -14.35 0.80
N SER A 29 27.45 -13.80 0.50
CA SER A 29 28.71 -14.14 1.19
C SER A 29 28.70 -13.73 2.67
N LYS A 30 28.17 -12.53 2.98
CA LYS A 30 28.05 -12.00 4.34
C LYS A 30 27.03 -12.79 5.15
N ILE A 31 25.87 -13.10 4.55
CA ILE A 31 24.82 -13.93 5.14
C ILE A 31 25.34 -15.33 5.46
N ARG A 32 26.02 -15.97 4.51
CA ARG A 32 26.60 -17.31 4.70
C ARG A 32 27.65 -17.33 5.80
N LYS A 33 28.48 -16.28 5.91
CA LYS A 33 29.49 -16.15 6.98
C LYS A 33 28.83 -15.97 8.35
N GLN A 34 27.78 -15.15 8.45
CA GLN A 34 27.03 -14.98 9.69
C GLN A 34 26.30 -16.25 10.11
N ALA A 35 25.64 -16.93 9.17
CA ALA A 35 24.95 -18.20 9.42
C ALA A 35 25.94 -19.31 9.85
N SER A 36 27.12 -19.36 9.22
CA SER A 36 28.18 -20.30 9.58
C SER A 36 28.67 -20.10 11.02
N ASN A 37 28.86 -18.84 11.42
CA ASN A 37 29.24 -18.49 12.79
C ASN A 37 28.15 -18.84 13.81
N GLN A 38 26.88 -18.56 13.51
CA GLN A 38 25.76 -18.87 14.42
C GLN A 38 25.53 -20.37 14.59
N LEU A 39 25.74 -21.16 13.53
CA LEU A 39 25.48 -22.60 13.56
C LEU A 39 26.70 -23.43 13.99
N GLY A 40 27.89 -22.83 14.03
CA GLY A 40 29.15 -23.55 14.25
C GLY A 40 29.43 -24.56 13.13
N LEU A 41 28.90 -24.32 11.93
CA LEU A 41 28.97 -25.22 10.77
C LEU A 41 29.65 -24.51 9.61
N ASP A 42 30.55 -25.19 8.91
CA ASP A 42 31.21 -24.62 7.72
C ASP A 42 30.26 -24.64 6.50
N LEU A 43 29.64 -23.50 6.23
CA LEU A 43 28.78 -23.29 5.08
C LEU A 43 29.56 -22.93 3.80
N SER A 44 30.89 -22.97 3.83
CA SER A 44 31.72 -22.69 2.65
C SER A 44 31.64 -23.80 1.59
N GLN A 45 31.24 -25.01 2.01
CA GLN A 45 31.15 -26.19 1.16
C GLN A 45 30.18 -25.99 -0.01
N PRO A 46 30.44 -26.58 -1.19
CA PRO A 46 29.65 -26.34 -2.39
C PRO A 46 28.15 -26.60 -2.23
N HIS A 47 27.76 -27.65 -1.50
CA HIS A 47 26.36 -28.01 -1.27
C HIS A 47 25.64 -27.02 -0.35
N PHE A 48 26.28 -26.57 0.75
CA PHE A 48 25.71 -25.56 1.63
C PHE A 48 25.68 -24.18 0.99
N LYS A 49 26.69 -23.84 0.18
CA LYS A 49 26.70 -22.61 -0.62
C LYS A 49 25.50 -22.56 -1.57
N ALA A 50 25.27 -23.66 -2.31
CA ALA A 50 24.11 -23.75 -3.21
C ALA A 50 22.78 -23.66 -2.46
N PHE A 51 22.69 -24.29 -1.28
CA PHE A 51 21.48 -24.26 -0.45
C PHE A 51 21.20 -22.86 0.12
N VAL A 52 22.20 -22.18 0.70
CA VAL A 52 22.04 -20.81 1.20
C VAL A 52 21.63 -19.86 0.09
N LYS A 53 22.22 -19.99 -1.11
CA LYS A 53 21.81 -19.21 -2.29
C LYS A 53 20.35 -19.43 -2.65
N GLN A 54 19.87 -20.68 -2.58
CA GLN A 54 18.46 -21.00 -2.85
C GLN A 54 17.54 -20.35 -1.82
N VAL A 55 17.88 -20.41 -0.52
CA VAL A 55 17.08 -19.80 0.56
C VAL A 55 17.02 -18.28 0.42
N VAL A 56 18.16 -17.63 0.13
CA VAL A 56 18.21 -16.17 -0.08
C VAL A 56 17.35 -15.77 -1.28
N LYS A 57 17.43 -16.52 -2.39
CA LYS A 57 16.62 -16.24 -3.58
C LYS A 57 15.12 -16.41 -3.30
N ALA A 58 14.74 -17.46 -2.58
CA ALA A 58 13.35 -17.69 -2.20
C ALA A 58 12.82 -16.55 -1.32
N PHE A 59 13.59 -16.13 -0.32
CA PHE A 59 13.21 -15.01 0.55
C PHE A 59 13.05 -13.68 -0.22
N LEU A 60 13.96 -13.36 -1.14
CA LEU A 60 13.87 -12.16 -1.97
C LEU A 60 12.64 -12.19 -2.88
N GLN A 61 12.31 -13.36 -3.42
CA GLN A 61 11.13 -13.54 -4.26
C GLN A 61 9.84 -13.42 -3.42
N GLU A 62 9.77 -14.05 -2.25
CA GLU A 62 8.65 -13.89 -1.31
C GLU A 62 8.46 -12.42 -0.92
N LYS A 63 9.56 -11.68 -0.67
CA LYS A 63 9.50 -10.24 -0.37
C LYS A 63 8.95 -9.41 -1.53
N GLN A 64 9.37 -9.70 -2.76
CA GLN A 64 8.82 -9.02 -3.95
C GLN A 64 7.36 -9.36 -4.20
N GLU A 65 6.94 -10.61 -3.94
CA GLU A 65 5.55 -11.04 -4.04
C GLU A 65 4.68 -10.42 -2.94
N GLU A 66 5.20 -10.28 -1.71
CA GLU A 66 4.55 -9.54 -0.62
C GLU A 66 4.39 -8.06 -0.97
N GLU A 67 5.43 -7.40 -1.51
CA GLU A 67 5.37 -6.00 -1.95
C GLU A 67 4.39 -5.81 -3.11
N GLN A 68 4.39 -6.71 -4.12
CA GLN A 68 3.45 -6.65 -5.23
C GLN A 68 2.00 -6.90 -4.79
N GLN A 69 1.75 -7.82 -3.85
CA GLN A 69 0.42 -8.03 -3.30
C GLN A 69 -0.04 -6.83 -2.46
N GLN A 70 0.89 -6.17 -1.76
CA GLN A 70 0.59 -4.97 -1.00
C GLN A 70 0.25 -3.78 -1.93
N ASP A 71 1.01 -3.62 -3.02
CA ASP A 71 0.73 -2.65 -4.07
C ASP A 71 -0.59 -2.96 -4.81
N GLU A 72 -0.88 -4.23 -5.10
CA GLU A 72 -2.15 -4.66 -5.73
C GLU A 72 -3.35 -4.46 -4.80
N GLU A 73 -3.23 -4.71 -3.49
CA GLU A 73 -4.27 -4.42 -2.50
C GLU A 73 -4.49 -2.90 -2.32
N GLU A 74 -3.42 -2.10 -2.38
CA GLU A 74 -3.50 -0.64 -2.39
C GLU A 74 -4.12 -0.10 -3.69
N GLU A 75 -3.82 -0.71 -4.85
CA GLU A 75 -4.42 -0.38 -6.14
C GLU A 75 -5.89 -0.85 -6.24
N GLU A 76 -6.28 -1.99 -5.66
CA GLU A 76 -7.69 -2.42 -5.62
C GLU A 76 -8.54 -1.55 -4.67
N GLN A 77 -7.95 -0.98 -3.61
CA GLN A 77 -8.61 0.00 -2.74
C GLN A 77 -8.49 1.45 -3.23
N GLY A 78 -7.63 1.72 -4.22
CA GLY A 78 -7.31 3.05 -4.73
C GLY A 78 -6.94 3.02 -6.22
N GLY A 79 -7.88 2.55 -7.05
CA GLY A 79 -7.72 2.29 -8.49
C GLY A 79 -6.69 3.13 -9.22
N SER A 80 -5.70 2.43 -9.79
CA SER A 80 -4.75 2.87 -10.82
C SER A 80 -5.47 3.58 -11.97
N LYS A 81 -5.64 4.89 -11.82
CA LYS A 81 -5.88 5.85 -12.89
C LYS A 81 -4.81 6.92 -12.72
N ASP A 82 -4.22 7.35 -13.83
CA ASP A 82 -3.39 8.55 -13.88
C ASP A 82 -3.91 9.58 -12.89
N LYS A 83 -3.06 10.03 -11.95
CA LYS A 83 -3.44 11.02 -10.94
C LYS A 83 -4.01 12.23 -11.68
N GLU A 84 -5.32 12.39 -11.63
CA GLU A 84 -6.02 13.46 -12.31
C GLU A 84 -6.02 14.67 -11.38
N TYR A 85 -5.66 15.84 -11.89
CA TYR A 85 -5.64 17.08 -11.14
C TYR A 85 -6.59 18.08 -11.79
N ASP A 86 -7.17 18.97 -11.00
CA ASP A 86 -7.96 20.05 -11.55
C ASP A 86 -7.16 21.30 -11.92
N ASP A 87 -7.86 22.31 -12.43
CA ASP A 87 -7.27 23.59 -12.86
C ASP A 87 -6.50 24.32 -11.73
N ASP A 88 -6.79 24.01 -10.46
CA ASP A 88 -6.14 24.57 -9.28
C ASP A 88 -5.00 23.68 -8.75
N GLY A 89 -4.79 22.50 -9.35
CA GLY A 89 -3.77 21.53 -8.95
C GLY A 89 -4.18 20.61 -7.80
N ASP A 90 -5.47 20.57 -7.45
CA ASP A 90 -5.98 19.67 -6.42
C ASP A 90 -6.14 18.25 -7.00
N LEU A 91 -5.75 17.23 -6.22
CA LEU A 91 -5.83 15.83 -6.66
C LEU A 91 -7.29 15.38 -6.70
N ILE A 92 -7.78 14.94 -7.86
CA ILE A 92 -9.12 14.40 -8.06
C ILE A 92 -9.13 12.92 -7.67
N ILE A 93 -9.84 12.60 -6.60
CA ILE A 93 -10.00 11.23 -6.08
C ILE A 93 -11.18 10.53 -6.74
N CYS A 94 -12.28 11.25 -6.95
CA CYS A 94 -13.51 10.65 -7.46
C CYS A 94 -14.37 11.68 -8.20
N LYS A 95 -14.86 11.34 -9.40
CA LYS A 95 -15.91 12.10 -10.10
C LYS A 95 -17.27 11.52 -9.73
N LEU A 96 -18.08 12.29 -9.00
CA LEU A 96 -19.44 11.91 -8.59
C LEU A 96 -20.47 12.18 -9.71
N SER A 97 -20.20 13.17 -10.56
CA SER A 97 -20.91 13.45 -11.80
C SER A 97 -20.00 14.26 -12.73
N GLU A 98 -20.49 14.64 -13.91
CA GLU A 98 -19.77 15.55 -14.82
C GLU A 98 -19.39 16.87 -14.15
N ARG A 99 -20.17 17.32 -13.17
CA ARG A 99 -20.00 18.63 -12.51
C ARG A 99 -19.69 18.52 -11.02
N ARG A 100 -19.53 17.32 -10.46
CA ARG A 100 -19.24 17.13 -9.03
C ARG A 100 -18.08 16.18 -8.85
N ARG A 101 -17.10 16.58 -8.05
CA ARG A 101 -15.92 15.77 -7.74
C ARG A 101 -15.54 15.83 -6.28
N VAL A 102 -14.77 14.83 -5.87
CA VAL A 102 -14.05 14.75 -4.61
C VAL A 102 -12.58 15.03 -4.90
N THR A 103 -12.01 16.04 -4.26
CA THR A 103 -10.58 16.38 -4.36
C THR A 103 -9.90 16.39 -2.99
N ILE A 104 -8.58 16.19 -2.99
CA ILE A 104 -7.71 16.53 -1.86
C ILE A 104 -7.14 17.92 -2.12
N GLN A 105 -7.47 18.84 -1.21
CA GLN A 105 -7.11 20.25 -1.29
C GLN A 105 -6.19 20.63 -0.12
N ASP A 106 -5.10 21.36 -0.37
CA ASP A 106 -4.37 22.06 0.69
C ASP A 106 -4.92 23.48 0.84
N PHE A 107 -5.39 23.82 2.04
CA PHE A 107 -5.79 25.18 2.35
C PHE A 107 -5.14 25.66 3.64
N LYS A 108 -4.17 26.57 3.50
CA LYS A 108 -3.41 27.15 4.61
C LYS A 108 -2.69 26.07 5.44
N GLY A 109 -2.09 25.08 4.77
CA GLY A 109 -1.36 23.99 5.41
C GLY A 109 -2.27 22.96 6.09
N LYS A 110 -3.55 22.91 5.70
CA LYS A 110 -4.50 21.89 6.13
C LYS A 110 -4.98 21.11 4.92
N THR A 111 -4.81 19.79 4.98
CA THR A 111 -5.39 18.85 4.02
C THR A 111 -6.89 18.72 4.26
N LEU A 112 -7.68 18.97 3.22
CA LEU A 112 -9.13 18.90 3.23
C LEU A 112 -9.64 17.93 2.17
N VAL A 113 -10.67 17.17 2.52
CA VAL A 113 -11.46 16.38 1.56
C VAL A 113 -12.59 17.27 1.05
N SER A 114 -12.48 17.75 -0.19
CA SER A 114 -13.42 18.69 -0.79
C SER A 114 -14.41 17.94 -1.69
N ILE A 115 -15.70 18.01 -1.38
CA ILE A 115 -16.79 17.47 -2.20
C ILE A 115 -17.57 18.66 -2.76
N ARG A 116 -17.39 18.97 -4.05
CA ARG A 116 -17.85 20.25 -4.61
C ARG A 116 -18.43 20.15 -6.02
N GLU A 117 -19.43 20.98 -6.30
CA GLU A 117 -19.98 21.21 -7.63
C GLU A 117 -19.24 22.35 -8.34
N PHE A 118 -18.95 22.15 -9.62
CA PHE A 118 -18.24 23.10 -10.48
C PHE A 118 -19.13 23.57 -11.64
N TYR A 119 -18.75 24.69 -12.23
CA TYR A 119 -19.33 25.19 -13.47
C TYR A 119 -18.22 25.59 -14.43
N ARG A 120 -18.51 25.53 -15.74
CA ARG A 120 -17.56 25.93 -16.77
C ARG A 120 -17.83 27.37 -17.19
N LYS A 121 -16.77 28.19 -17.23
CA LYS A 121 -16.80 29.56 -17.75
C LYS A 121 -15.47 29.84 -18.44
N ASP A 122 -15.54 30.34 -19.68
CA ASP A 122 -14.36 30.68 -20.49
C ASP A 122 -13.34 29.52 -20.62
N GLY A 123 -13.85 28.28 -20.73
CA GLY A 123 -13.03 27.07 -20.84
C GLY A 123 -12.42 26.57 -19.53
N LYS A 124 -12.61 27.28 -18.41
CA LYS A 124 -12.13 26.88 -17.08
C LYS A 124 -13.24 26.31 -16.21
N GLU A 125 -12.88 25.40 -15.32
CA GLU A 125 -13.79 24.87 -14.30
C GLU A 125 -13.63 25.63 -12.99
N LEU A 126 -14.72 26.26 -12.55
CA LEU A 126 -14.72 27.08 -11.34
C LEU A 126 -15.62 26.46 -10.27
N PRO A 127 -15.18 26.46 -8.99
CA PRO A 127 -15.99 25.93 -7.91
C PRO A 127 -17.24 26.79 -7.68
N THR A 128 -18.35 26.14 -7.36
CA THR A 128 -19.56 26.80 -6.87
C THR A 128 -19.60 26.85 -5.34
N SER A 129 -20.55 27.61 -4.79
CA SER A 129 -20.86 27.57 -3.35
C SER A 129 -21.47 26.24 -2.90
N LYS A 130 -21.95 25.39 -3.83
CA LYS A 130 -22.50 24.07 -3.50
C LYS A 130 -21.37 23.07 -3.32
N GLY A 131 -21.05 22.79 -2.06
CA GLY A 131 -20.04 21.82 -1.69
C GLY A 131 -19.58 22.01 -0.25
N ILE A 132 -18.82 21.06 0.25
CA ILE A 132 -18.24 21.08 1.59
C ILE A 132 -16.79 20.62 1.53
N SER A 133 -15.94 21.25 2.32
CA SER A 133 -14.56 20.82 2.53
C SER A 133 -14.45 20.32 3.97
N LEU A 134 -14.11 19.04 4.12
CA LEU A 134 -14.04 18.35 5.39
C LEU A 134 -12.60 18.31 5.87
N THR A 135 -12.38 18.60 7.15
CA THR A 135 -11.11 18.27 7.80
C THR A 135 -10.95 16.75 7.91
N GLU A 136 -9.73 16.28 8.19
CA GLU A 136 -9.47 14.86 8.43
C GLU A 136 -10.35 14.27 9.55
N GLU A 137 -10.57 15.02 10.63
CA GLU A 137 -11.46 14.62 11.74
C GLU A 137 -12.91 14.47 11.28
N GLN A 138 -13.41 15.43 10.50
CA GLN A 138 -14.78 15.38 9.95
C GLN A 138 -14.93 14.23 8.96
N TRP A 139 -13.93 13.99 8.11
CA TRP A 139 -13.90 12.86 7.19
C TRP A 139 -13.90 11.52 7.93
N SER A 140 -13.09 11.38 8.98
CA SER A 140 -13.07 10.19 9.83
C SER A 140 -14.43 9.92 10.46
N SER A 141 -15.08 10.96 10.99
CA SER A 141 -16.44 10.86 11.53
C SER A 141 -17.46 10.46 10.46
N PHE A 142 -17.40 11.04 9.27
CA PHE A 142 -18.25 10.69 8.14
C PHE A 142 -18.08 9.21 7.76
N LYS A 143 -16.84 8.76 7.53
CA LYS A 143 -16.51 7.35 7.19
C LYS A 143 -17.09 6.36 8.18
N LYS A 144 -16.96 6.61 9.49
CA LYS A 144 -17.51 5.76 10.55
C LYS A 144 -19.04 5.60 10.47
N ASN A 145 -19.73 6.59 9.91
CA ASN A 145 -21.20 6.60 9.80
C ASN A 145 -21.71 6.13 8.43
N VAL A 146 -20.86 5.85 7.45
CA VAL A 146 -21.27 5.36 6.11
C VAL A 146 -22.22 4.16 6.19
N PRO A 147 -22.00 3.12 7.01
CA PRO A 147 -22.94 1.99 7.11
C PRO A 147 -24.34 2.40 7.58
N ALA A 148 -24.42 3.38 8.50
CA ALA A 148 -25.70 3.90 8.97
C ALA A 148 -26.41 4.72 7.87
N ILE A 149 -25.65 5.48 7.08
CA ILE A 149 -26.14 6.24 5.93
C ILE A 149 -26.70 5.27 4.86
N GLU A 150 -25.97 4.22 4.51
CA GLU A 150 -26.42 3.21 3.54
C GLU A 150 -27.71 2.53 3.97
N LYS A 151 -27.80 2.15 5.26
CA LYS A 151 -29.04 1.57 5.83
C LYS A 151 -30.21 2.55 5.73
N ALA A 152 -29.98 3.84 5.96
CA ALA A 152 -31.00 4.88 5.85
C ALA A 152 -31.46 5.08 4.39
N ILE A 153 -30.54 5.09 3.42
CA ILE A 153 -30.85 5.20 1.99
C ILE A 153 -31.78 4.06 1.55
N LYS A 154 -31.40 2.80 1.82
CA LYS A 154 -32.21 1.61 1.48
C LYS A 154 -33.63 1.69 2.03
N LYS A 155 -33.77 2.15 3.28
CA LYS A 155 -35.08 2.33 3.93
C LYS A 155 -35.92 3.42 3.24
N MET A 156 -35.31 4.52 2.79
CA MET A 156 -36.01 5.60 2.10
C MET A 156 -36.45 5.18 0.70
N GLU A 157 -35.62 4.45 -0.04
CA GLU A 157 -35.97 3.92 -1.36
C GLU A 157 -37.15 2.95 -1.29
N SER A 158 -37.16 2.03 -0.32
CA SER A 158 -38.29 1.10 -0.11
C SER A 158 -39.61 1.77 0.28
N ARG A 159 -39.58 3.03 0.72
CA ARG A 159 -40.79 3.79 1.08
C ARG A 159 -41.42 4.50 -0.12
N ASN A 160 -40.64 4.68 -1.17
CA ASN A 160 -41.04 5.38 -2.39
C ASN A 160 -41.39 4.42 -3.54
N MET A 161 -41.27 3.10 -3.31
CA MET A 161 -41.81 2.02 -4.17
C MET A 161 -43.15 1.55 -3.61
#